data_AF-A0AAW5N1T6-F1
#
_entry.id   AF-A0AAW5N1T6-F1
#
_cell.length_a   1.000
_cell.length_b   1.000
_cell.length_c   1.000
_cell.angle_alpha   90.00
_cell.angle_beta   90.00
_cell.angle_gamma   90.00
#
_symmetry.space_group_name_H-M   'P 1'
#
loop_
_entity.id
_entity.type
_entity.pdbx_description
1 polymer ?
#
loop_
_entity_poly.entity_id
_entity_poly.type
_entity_poly.pdbx_seq_one_letter_code
_entity_poly.pdbx_strand_id
1 'polypeptide(L)'
;NASSVHRYGRAASDAIEAARVQVAALAGAEASEVTFTSGATESNNLAIKGLTGNHRPGRVIYGATEHPAVLEAAESLIGRGWVVETI
;
A
#
# COMPACT_ATOMS: atom_id res chain seq x y z
N ASN A 1 13.23 18.80 3.57
CA ASN A 1 11.92 18.12 3.56
C ASN A 1 11.11 18.65 2.37
N ALA A 2 10.44 17.79 1.61
CA ALA A 2 9.60 18.17 0.47
C ALA A 2 8.40 19.05 0.87
N SER A 3 7.97 19.01 2.12
CA SER A 3 6.96 19.94 2.67
C SER A 3 7.46 21.36 2.92
N SER A 4 8.75 21.64 2.68
CA SER A 4 9.33 22.96 2.93
C SER A 4 9.08 23.94 1.79
N VAL A 5 8.70 25.17 2.14
CA VAL A 5 8.45 26.26 1.18
C VAL A 5 9.73 26.90 0.63
N HIS A 6 10.93 26.49 1.05
CA HIS A 6 12.16 26.99 0.46
C HIS A 6 12.45 26.31 -0.90
N ARG A 7 13.29 26.92 -1.75
CA ARG A 7 13.59 26.45 -3.12
C ARG A 7 13.87 24.95 -3.21
N TYR A 8 14.69 24.39 -2.31
CA TYR A 8 15.03 22.97 -2.33
C TYR A 8 13.86 22.03 -1.95
N GLY A 9 12.87 22.53 -1.19
CA GLY A 9 11.70 21.75 -0.82
C GLY A 9 10.72 21.67 -1.98
N ARG A 10 10.50 22.78 -2.68
CA ARG A 10 9.76 22.80 -3.96
C ARG A 10 10.37 21.86 -4.99
N ALA A 11 11.68 21.97 -5.26
CA ALA A 11 12.35 21.10 -6.22
C ALA A 11 12.21 19.60 -5.87
N ALA A 12 12.26 19.26 -4.58
CA ALA A 12 12.02 17.88 -4.13
C ALA A 12 10.55 17.46 -4.32
N SER A 13 9.60 18.34 -4.02
CA SER A 13 8.16 18.09 -4.23
C SER A 13 7.85 17.87 -5.72
N ASP A 14 8.39 18.71 -6.59
CA ASP A 14 8.20 18.62 -8.04
C ASP A 14 8.77 17.29 -8.59
N ALA A 15 9.93 16.87 -8.08
CA ALA A 15 10.54 15.60 -8.45
C ALA A 15 9.70 14.39 -8.01
N ILE A 16 9.14 14.43 -6.79
CA ILE A 16 8.25 13.37 -6.29
C ILE A 16 6.97 13.30 -7.12
N GLU A 17 6.40 14.45 -7.50
CA GLU A 17 5.18 14.48 -8.29
C GLU A 17 5.40 13.97 -9.73
N ALA A 18 6.53 14.34 -10.34
CA ALA A 18 6.93 13.78 -11.63
C ALA A 18 7.10 12.24 -11.55
N ALA A 19 7.74 11.74 -10.49
CA ALA A 19 7.87 10.29 -10.28
C ALA A 19 6.52 9.60 -10.08
N ARG A 20 5.57 10.25 -9.37
CA ARG A 20 4.21 9.74 -9.17
C ARG A 20 3.48 9.52 -10.49
N VAL A 21 3.53 10.52 -11.38
CA VAL A 21 2.94 10.43 -12.72
C VAL A 21 3.57 9.30 -13.54
N GLN A 22 4.90 9.14 -13.47
CA GLN A 22 5.61 8.07 -14.19
C GLN A 22 5.20 6.68 -13.70
N VAL A 23 5.13 6.47 -12.38
CA VAL A 23 4.70 5.20 -11.79
C VAL A 23 3.23 4.91 -12.15
N ALA A 24 2.35 5.91 -12.06
CA ALA A 24 0.95 5.77 -12.40
C ALA A 24 0.76 5.32 -13.86
N ALA A 25 1.50 5.94 -14.79
CA ALA A 25 1.48 5.56 -16.20
C ALA A 25 1.95 4.12 -16.44
N LEU A 26 2.98 3.64 -15.71
CA LEU A 26 3.44 2.25 -15.80
C LEU A 26 2.41 1.25 -15.25
N ALA A 27 1.64 1.65 -14.25
CA ALA A 27 0.62 0.83 -13.61
C ALA A 27 -0.78 0.93 -14.26
N GLY A 28 -0.98 1.84 -15.21
CA GLY A 28 -2.29 2.12 -15.79
C GLY A 28 -3.29 2.78 -14.83
N ALA A 29 -2.78 3.60 -13.90
CA ALA A 29 -3.56 4.27 -12.85
C ALA A 29 -3.45 5.80 -12.95
N GLU A 30 -4.27 6.52 -12.18
CA GLU A 30 -4.14 7.97 -12.01
C GLU A 30 -3.04 8.29 -10.98
N ALA A 31 -2.39 9.45 -11.13
CA ALA A 31 -1.35 9.87 -10.19
C ALA A 31 -1.86 9.93 -8.74
N SER A 32 -3.13 10.34 -8.53
CA SER A 32 -3.77 10.38 -7.22
C SER A 32 -3.97 9.01 -6.57
N GLU A 33 -3.88 7.92 -7.33
CA GLU A 33 -4.03 6.54 -6.84
C GLU A 33 -2.68 5.94 -6.39
N VAL A 34 -1.56 6.62 -6.68
CA VAL A 34 -0.23 6.17 -6.27
C VAL A 34 0.11 6.73 -4.90
N THR A 35 0.45 5.85 -3.95
CA THR A 35 1.03 6.22 -2.66
C THR A 35 2.44 5.63 -2.54
N PHE A 36 3.43 6.48 -2.27
CA PHE A 36 4.79 6.03 -2.00
C PHE A 36 4.93 5.56 -0.55
N THR A 37 5.48 4.36 -0.37
CA THR A 37 5.80 3.77 0.93
C THR A 37 7.31 3.48 1.00
N SER A 38 7.79 2.99 2.13
CA SER A 38 9.18 2.54 2.29
C SER A 38 9.50 1.24 1.52
N GLY A 39 8.50 0.50 1.06
CA GLY A 39 8.69 -0.72 0.28
C GLY A 39 7.47 -1.62 0.16
N ALA A 40 7.65 -2.78 -0.46
CA ALA A 40 6.56 -3.73 -0.71
C ALA A 40 5.91 -4.26 0.57
N THR A 41 6.70 -4.53 1.62
CA THR A 41 6.16 -5.00 2.91
C THR A 41 5.20 -4.00 3.54
N GLU A 42 5.56 -2.71 3.54
CA GLU A 42 4.67 -1.65 4.05
C GLU A 42 3.44 -1.50 3.14
N SER A 43 3.62 -1.54 1.83
CA SER A 43 2.52 -1.45 0.85
C SER A 43 1.48 -2.56 1.04
N ASN A 44 1.92 -3.81 1.21
CA ASN A 44 1.03 -4.95 1.44
C ASN A 44 0.27 -4.81 2.75
N ASN A 45 0.94 -4.37 3.82
CA ASN A 45 0.29 -4.11 5.10
C ASN A 45 -0.75 -2.99 4.98
N LEU A 46 -0.41 -1.88 4.32
CA LEU A 46 -1.31 -0.76 4.11
C LEU A 46 -2.55 -1.20 3.33
N ALA A 47 -2.39 -1.96 2.25
CA ALA A 47 -3.50 -2.46 1.45
C ALA A 47 -4.43 -3.37 2.27
N ILE A 48 -3.89 -4.42 2.89
CA ILE A 48 -4.68 -5.45 3.58
C ILE A 48 -5.29 -4.90 4.86
N LYS A 49 -4.49 -4.29 5.74
CA LYS A 49 -4.95 -3.80 7.04
C LYS A 49 -5.75 -2.52 6.91
N GLY A 50 -5.40 -1.65 5.95
CA GLY A 50 -6.14 -0.43 5.65
C GLY A 50 -7.54 -0.73 5.13
N LEU A 51 -7.68 -1.67 4.19
CA LEU A 51 -8.99 -2.07 3.66
C LEU A 51 -9.86 -2.72 4.74
N THR A 52 -9.30 -3.65 5.53
CA THR A 52 -10.05 -4.35 6.58
C THR A 52 -10.30 -3.51 7.83
N GLY A 53 -9.56 -2.41 8.04
CA GLY A 53 -9.67 -1.52 9.19
C GLY A 53 -11.09 -1.00 9.46
N ASN A 54 -11.84 -0.70 8.39
CA ASN A 54 -13.16 -0.08 8.46
C ASN A 54 -14.33 -1.04 8.22
N HIS A 55 -14.07 -2.35 8.12
CA HIS A 55 -15.08 -3.36 7.83
C HIS A 55 -15.31 -4.30 9.01
N ARG A 56 -16.52 -4.85 9.10
CA ARG A 56 -16.80 -5.97 10.01
C ARG A 56 -16.01 -7.20 9.55
N PRO A 57 -15.56 -8.08 10.47
CA PRO A 57 -14.80 -9.26 10.08
C PRO A 57 -15.56 -10.13 9.08
N GLY A 58 -14.86 -10.51 8.02
CA GLY A 58 -15.36 -11.37 6.94
C GLY A 58 -14.32 -12.43 6.58
N ARG A 59 -14.18 -12.70 5.29
CA ARG A 59 -13.20 -13.65 4.74
C ARG A 59 -12.13 -12.90 3.94
N VAL A 60 -10.87 -13.28 4.13
CA VAL A 60 -9.74 -12.89 3.28
C VAL A 60 -9.18 -14.15 2.63
N ILE A 61 -8.97 -14.08 1.32
CA ILE A 61 -8.46 -15.21 0.53
C ILE A 61 -7.20 -14.73 -0.19
N TYR A 62 -6.12 -15.52 -0.15
CA TYR A 62 -4.88 -15.23 -0.87
C TYR A 62 -4.30 -16.50 -1.54
N GLY A 63 -3.41 -16.32 -2.52
CA GLY A 63 -2.80 -17.44 -3.24
C GLY A 63 -1.71 -18.16 -2.43
N ALA A 64 -1.57 -19.47 -2.61
CA ALA A 64 -0.58 -20.27 -1.90
C ALA A 64 0.90 -19.86 -2.11
N THR A 65 1.18 -19.13 -3.19
CA THR A 65 2.54 -18.70 -3.57
C THR A 65 2.81 -17.22 -3.31
N GLU A 66 1.95 -16.56 -2.52
CA GLU A 66 2.15 -15.16 -2.17
C GLU A 66 3.40 -14.94 -1.30
N HIS A 67 3.95 -13.74 -1.37
CA HIS A 67 5.12 -13.36 -0.58
C HIS A 67 4.80 -13.37 0.93
N PRO A 68 5.74 -13.72 1.84
CA PRO A 68 5.48 -13.74 3.29
C PRO A 68 4.85 -12.46 3.85
N ALA A 69 5.24 -11.29 3.34
CA ALA A 69 4.64 -10.00 3.73
C ALA A 69 3.12 -9.90 3.46
N VAL A 70 2.57 -10.63 2.49
CA VAL A 70 1.13 -10.75 2.24
C VAL A 70 0.51 -11.71 3.26
N LEU A 71 1.12 -12.90 3.42
CA LEU A 71 0.66 -13.95 4.33
C LEU A 71 0.55 -13.43 5.76
N GLU A 72 1.63 -12.86 6.28
CA GLU A 72 1.70 -12.33 7.65
C GLU A 72 0.73 -11.17 7.85
N ALA A 73 0.53 -10.31 6.84
CA ALA A 73 -0.44 -9.23 6.91
C ALA A 73 -1.88 -9.76 6.98
N ALA A 74 -2.22 -10.77 6.16
CA ALA A 74 -3.54 -11.40 6.17
C ALA A 74 -3.79 -12.20 7.46
N GLU A 75 -2.87 -13.07 7.87
CA GLU A 75 -2.97 -13.90 9.07
C GLU A 75 -3.09 -13.06 10.35
N SER A 76 -2.50 -11.87 10.39
CA SER A 76 -2.66 -10.95 11.53
C SER A 76 -4.12 -10.53 11.78
N LEU A 77 -5.01 -10.71 10.80
CA LEU A 77 -6.44 -10.40 10.91
C LEU A 77 -7.23 -11.49 11.65
N ILE A 78 -6.68 -12.70 11.80
CA ILE A 78 -7.32 -13.80 12.55
C ILE A 78 -7.62 -13.36 13.98
N GLY A 79 -6.68 -12.68 14.64
CA GLY A 79 -6.87 -12.12 15.99
C GLY A 79 -7.94 -11.03 16.06
N ARG A 80 -8.37 -10.49 14.91
CA ARG A 80 -9.45 -9.51 14.78
C ARG A 80 -10.78 -10.15 14.34
N GLY A 81 -10.86 -11.48 14.35
CA GLY A 81 -12.07 -12.25 14.04
C GLY A 81 -12.31 -12.52 12.55
N TRP A 82 -11.31 -12.26 11.70
CA TRP A 82 -11.40 -12.57 10.27
C TRP A 82 -11.11 -14.06 10.01
N VAL A 83 -11.81 -14.63 9.04
CA VAL A 83 -11.47 -15.95 8.49
C VAL A 83 -10.48 -15.73 7.34
N VAL A 84 -9.36 -16.45 7.36
CA VAL A 84 -8.28 -16.30 6.39
C VAL A 84 -8.02 -17.67 5.74
N GLU A 85 -8.03 -17.72 4.41
CA GLU A 85 -7.94 -18.95 3.64
C GLU A 85 -6.97 -18.80 2.47
N THR A 86 -6.31 -19.91 2.12
CA THR A 86 -5.41 -20.00 0.96
C THR A 86 -6.12 -20.68 -0.20
N ILE A 87 -5.90 -20.21 -1.43
CA ILE A 87 -6.32 -20.85 -2.68
C ILE A 87 -5.14 -21.24 -3.58
#